data_AF-A0A8J2T3Y0-F1
#
_entry.id   AF-A0A8J2T3Y0-F1
#
_cell.length_a   1.000
_cell.length_b   1.000
_cell.length_c   1.000
_cell.angle_alpha   90.00
_cell.angle_beta   90.00
_cell.angle_gamma   90.00
#
_symmetry.space_group_name_H-M   'P 1'
#
loop_
_entity.id
_entity.type
_entity.pdbx_description
1 polymer ?
#
loop_
_entity_poly.entity_id
_entity_poly.type
_entity_poly.pdbx_seq_one_letter_code
_entity_poly.pdbx_strand_id
1 'polypeptide(L)'
;MLHRLHQVPKMTELNAALSELTVAERSTPQRGHPPPLASSISVDEQTGEVMVRKSTGKIKIRKGQSHEEYEKQLHDYFEINKGPKRTEERWMDNISAVQLLEKEDLSVKLTRQSLTNFCQRLYYQRKYPACASLSQELLQRYNGHNKKNKMQKEIEELEYLVSRSKENDNSTI
;
A
#
# COMPACT_ATOMS: atom_id res chain seq x y z
N MET A 1 -36.40 -26.19 4.21
CA MET A 1 -36.20 -25.34 5.41
C MET A 1 -35.08 -25.95 6.22
N LEU A 2 -33.99 -25.22 6.45
CA LEU A 2 -33.08 -25.37 7.60
C LEU A 2 -32.12 -24.18 7.55
N HIS A 3 -32.37 -23.19 8.41
CA HIS A 3 -31.53 -22.01 8.59
C HIS A 3 -30.18 -22.44 9.18
N ARG A 4 -29.08 -22.19 8.45
CA ARG A 4 -27.72 -22.29 8.99
C ARG A 4 -27.39 -20.96 9.66
N LEU A 5 -27.58 -20.90 10.98
CA LEU A 5 -27.14 -19.78 11.81
C LEU A 5 -25.61 -19.66 11.68
N HIS A 6 -25.13 -18.55 11.13
CA HIS A 6 -23.72 -18.19 11.21
C HIS A 6 -23.45 -17.74 12.65
N GLN A 7 -22.89 -18.64 13.44
CA GLN A 7 -22.45 -18.36 14.79
C GLN A 7 -21.27 -17.39 14.72
N VAL A 8 -21.47 -16.16 15.17
CA VAL A 8 -20.39 -15.18 15.33
C VAL A 8 -19.51 -15.69 16.48
N PRO A 9 -18.19 -15.88 16.29
CA PRO A 9 -17.31 -16.39 17.34
C PRO A 9 -17.29 -15.43 18.52
N LYS A 10 -17.29 -15.99 19.74
CA LYS A 10 -17.26 -15.19 20.98
C LYS A 10 -15.91 -14.47 21.07
N MET A 11 -15.91 -13.23 21.57
CA MET A 11 -14.73 -12.37 21.74
C MET A 11 -13.53 -13.05 22.44
N THR A 12 -13.77 -14.06 23.27
CA THR A 12 -12.74 -14.87 23.92
C THR A 12 -11.95 -15.76 22.96
N GLU A 13 -12.56 -16.25 21.88
CA GLU A 13 -11.90 -17.11 20.89
C GLU A 13 -11.00 -16.27 19.94
N LEU A 14 -11.39 -15.02 19.67
CA LEU A 14 -10.58 -14.05 18.92
C LEU A 14 -9.27 -13.71 19.65
N ASN A 15 -9.32 -13.56 20.98
CA ASN A 15 -8.13 -13.25 21.78
C ASN A 15 -7.13 -14.42 21.86
N ALA A 16 -7.62 -15.67 21.85
CA ALA A 16 -6.75 -16.84 21.84
C ALA A 16 -6.03 -16.99 20.48
N ALA A 17 -6.74 -16.77 19.36
CA ALA A 17 -6.17 -16.84 18.02
C ALA A 17 -5.12 -15.74 17.76
N LEU A 18 -5.28 -14.55 18.34
CA LEU A 18 -4.28 -13.48 18.26
C LEU A 18 -3.00 -13.80 19.06
N SER A 19 -3.11 -14.57 20.15
CA SER A 19 -1.98 -14.90 21.01
C SER A 19 -1.03 -15.95 20.42
N GLU A 20 -1.52 -16.80 19.50
CA GLU A 20 -0.69 -17.81 18.83
C GLU A 20 0.09 -17.25 17.62
N LEU A 21 -0.38 -16.15 17.02
CA LEU A 21 0.28 -15.52 15.85
C LEU A 21 1.51 -14.67 16.22
N THR A 22 1.75 -14.38 17.50
CA THR A 22 2.85 -13.52 17.95
C THR A 22 4.19 -14.24 18.17
N VAL A 23 4.27 -15.56 17.97
CA VAL A 23 5.50 -16.34 18.21
C VAL A 23 6.02 -16.97 16.91
N ALA A 24 6.37 -16.13 15.93
CA ALA A 24 7.11 -16.59 14.76
C ALA A 24 7.97 -15.48 14.12
N GLU A 25 8.72 -14.72 14.91
CA GLU A 25 9.84 -13.93 14.36
C GLU A 25 11.11 -14.77 14.33
N ARG A 26 11.48 -15.25 13.13
CA ARG A 26 12.79 -15.82 12.84
C ARG A 26 13.85 -14.70 12.89
N SER A 27 14.78 -14.81 13.83
CA SER A 27 15.95 -13.96 13.94
C SER A 27 17.07 -14.44 13.03
N THR A 28 17.53 -13.58 12.11
CA THR A 28 18.86 -13.69 11.48
C THR A 28 19.81 -12.69 12.13
N PRO A 29 21.07 -13.05 12.43
CA PRO A 29 21.98 -12.19 13.17
C PRO A 29 22.62 -11.13 12.26
N GLN A 30 22.19 -9.87 12.40
CA GLN A 30 22.92 -8.72 11.88
C GLN A 30 23.82 -8.17 12.99
N ARG A 31 25.13 -8.09 12.71
CA ARG A 31 26.13 -7.43 13.57
C ARG A 31 25.93 -5.91 13.49
N GLY A 32 25.84 -5.26 14.64
CA GLY A 32 25.99 -3.81 14.77
C GLY A 32 24.83 -3.14 15.50
N HIS A 33 25.12 -2.69 16.72
CA HIS A 33 24.26 -1.95 17.66
C HIS A 33 23.16 -2.75 18.36
N PRO A 34 23.09 -2.71 19.71
CA PRO A 34 21.91 -3.20 20.41
C PRO A 34 20.69 -2.39 19.92
N PRO A 35 19.56 -3.05 19.62
CA PRO A 35 18.33 -2.32 19.31
C PRO A 35 18.02 -1.36 20.48
N PRO A 36 17.52 -0.16 20.20
CA PRO A 36 17.10 0.74 21.27
C PRO A 36 16.11 -0.02 22.16
N LEU A 37 16.38 -0.06 23.47
CA LEU A 37 15.51 -0.70 24.47
C LEU A 37 14.07 -0.30 24.17
N ALA A 38 13.27 -1.27 23.71
CA ALA A 38 11.91 -1.05 23.28
C ALA A 38 11.15 -0.40 24.44
N SER A 39 10.49 0.73 24.17
CA SER A 39 9.63 1.37 25.17
C SER A 39 8.53 0.39 25.56
N SER A 40 8.51 -0.05 26.81
CA SER A 40 7.44 -0.92 27.31
C SER A 40 6.17 -0.09 27.49
N ILE A 41 5.06 -0.62 26.99
CA ILE A 41 3.73 -0.09 27.19
C ILE A 41 3.08 -0.95 28.29
N SER A 42 2.58 -0.31 29.33
CA SER A 42 1.83 -0.97 30.41
C SER A 42 0.57 -0.18 30.72
N VAL A 43 -0.44 -0.85 31.26
CA VAL A 43 -1.64 -0.19 31.77
C VAL A 43 -1.51 -0.18 33.29
N ASP A 44 -1.74 0.97 33.92
CA ASP A 44 -1.80 1.04 35.37
C ASP A 44 -3.06 0.32 35.87
N GLU A 45 -2.88 -0.64 36.78
CA GLU A 45 -3.97 -1.49 37.28
C GLU A 45 -4.99 -0.71 38.12
N GLN A 46 -4.57 0.42 38.71
CA GLN A 46 -5.44 1.22 39.58
C GLN A 46 -6.23 2.28 38.82
N THR A 47 -5.60 2.95 37.85
CA THR A 47 -6.23 4.07 37.11
C THR A 47 -6.72 3.69 35.71
N GLY A 48 -6.27 2.56 35.16
CA GLY A 48 -6.51 2.17 33.77
C GLY A 48 -5.77 3.03 32.75
N GLU A 49 -4.86 3.90 33.20
CA GLU A 49 -4.09 4.79 32.32
C GLU A 49 -2.99 4.04 31.58
N VAL A 50 -2.77 4.41 30.32
CA VAL A 50 -1.71 3.83 29.50
C VAL A 50 -0.38 4.53 29.79
N MET A 51 0.56 3.78 30.35
CA MET A 51 1.91 4.24 30.69
C MET A 51 2.91 3.77 29.64
N VAL A 52 3.68 4.70 29.08
CA VAL A 52 4.77 4.37 28.14
C VAL A 52 6.11 4.72 28.78
N ARG A 53 6.94 3.71 29.04
CA ARG A 53 8.29 3.92 29.56
C ARG A 53 9.23 4.24 28.40
N LYS A 54 9.85 5.43 28.43
CA LYS A 54 10.85 5.82 27.44
C LYS A 54 12.17 5.08 27.68
N SER A 55 13.02 5.03 26.66
CA SER A 55 14.40 4.51 26.76
C SER A 55 15.24 5.23 27.82
N THR A 56 14.85 6.44 28.23
CA THR A 56 15.48 7.22 29.31
C THR A 56 14.98 6.86 30.72
N GLY A 57 14.14 5.83 30.87
CA GLY A 57 13.55 5.39 32.14
C GLY A 57 12.36 6.23 32.62
N LYS A 58 12.13 7.42 32.04
CA LYS A 58 10.98 8.27 32.36
C LYS A 58 9.68 7.66 31.83
N ILE A 59 8.66 7.62 32.68
CA ILE A 59 7.32 7.16 32.34
C ILE A 59 6.50 8.35 31.85
N LYS A 60 5.84 8.22 30.69
CA LYS A 60 4.88 9.19 30.18
C LYS A 60 3.50 8.55 30.15
N ILE A 61 2.56 9.13 30.89
CA ILE A 61 1.13 8.80 30.79
C ILE A 61 0.61 9.31 29.45
N ARG A 62 -0.05 8.43 28.69
CA ARG A 62 -0.75 8.78 27.46
C ARG A 62 -2.23 8.91 27.79
N LYS A 63 -2.78 10.10 27.56
CA LYS A 63 -4.23 10.28 27.58
C LYS A 63 -4.82 9.40 26.47
N GLY A 64 -5.84 8.62 26.84
CA GLY A 64 -6.66 7.92 25.86
C GLY A 64 -7.38 8.93 24.96
N GLN A 65 -7.93 8.40 23.87
CA GLN A 65 -8.87 9.15 23.04
C GLN A 65 -10.16 9.43 23.81
N SER A 66 -10.79 10.58 23.59
CA SER A 66 -12.11 10.84 24.19
C SER A 66 -13.18 9.97 23.52
N HIS A 67 -14.28 9.71 24.22
CA HIS A 67 -15.39 8.96 23.64
C HIS A 67 -15.96 9.68 22.39
N GLU A 68 -16.08 11.01 22.43
CA GLU A 68 -16.53 11.81 21.30
C GLU A 68 -15.61 11.69 20.07
N GLU A 69 -14.29 11.70 20.28
CA GLU A 69 -13.32 11.52 19.21
C GLU A 69 -13.40 10.12 18.61
N TYR A 70 -13.67 9.11 19.43
CA TYR A 70 -13.83 7.72 18.99
C TYR A 70 -15.10 7.56 18.15
N GLU A 71 -16.25 8.07 18.62
CA GLU A 71 -17.52 8.04 17.89
C GLU A 71 -17.41 8.79 16.55
N LYS A 72 -16.70 9.94 16.54
CA LYS A 72 -16.42 10.66 15.29
C LYS A 72 -15.62 9.80 14.31
N GLN A 73 -14.59 9.11 14.78
CA GLN A 73 -13.79 8.24 13.90
C GLN A 73 -14.59 7.03 13.39
N LEU A 74 -15.45 6.45 14.22
CA LEU A 74 -16.36 5.38 13.79
C LEU A 74 -17.30 5.89 12.70
N HIS A 75 -17.93 7.05 12.91
CA HIS A 75 -18.79 7.67 11.91
C HIS A 75 -18.03 7.95 10.60
N ASP A 76 -16.84 8.55 10.68
CA ASP A 76 -16.01 8.83 9.51
C ASP A 76 -15.60 7.55 8.77
N TYR A 77 -15.33 6.46 9.51
CA TYR A 77 -14.93 5.18 8.92
C TYR A 77 -16.10 4.46 8.25
N PHE A 78 -17.23 4.30 8.94
CA PHE A 78 -18.36 3.50 8.47
C PHE A 78 -19.29 4.26 7.53
N GLU A 79 -19.60 5.53 7.84
CA GLU A 79 -20.61 6.30 7.12
C GLU A 79 -20.00 7.13 5.99
N ILE A 80 -18.87 7.80 6.24
CA ILE A 80 -18.28 8.74 5.26
C ILE A 80 -17.36 8.02 4.28
N ASN A 81 -16.28 7.41 4.77
CA ASN A 81 -15.23 6.86 3.92
C ASN A 81 -15.48 5.41 3.51
N LYS A 82 -16.37 4.70 4.22
CA LYS A 82 -16.67 3.27 4.05
C LYS A 82 -15.44 2.37 4.12
N GLY A 83 -14.51 2.75 5.00
CA GLY A 83 -13.25 2.04 5.22
C GLY A 83 -12.25 2.13 4.05
N PRO A 84 -11.16 1.34 4.11
CA PRO A 84 -10.17 1.30 3.06
C PRO A 84 -10.75 0.67 1.80
N LYS A 85 -10.56 1.35 0.66
CA LYS A 85 -10.97 0.81 -0.64
C LYS A 85 -10.11 -0.40 -0.98
N ARG A 86 -10.76 -1.54 -1.20
CA ARG A 86 -10.12 -2.72 -1.75
C ARG A 86 -10.08 -2.59 -3.27
N THR A 87 -8.89 -2.76 -3.84
CA THR A 87 -8.75 -2.87 -5.29
C THR A 87 -9.27 -4.23 -5.73
N GLU A 88 -10.21 -4.25 -6.68
CA GLU A 88 -10.79 -5.48 -7.21
C GLU A 88 -9.73 -6.35 -7.89
N GLU A 89 -9.94 -7.66 -7.85
CA GLU A 89 -9.09 -8.58 -8.61
C GLU A 89 -9.24 -8.25 -10.10
N ARG A 90 -8.11 -8.25 -10.85
CA ARG A 90 -8.10 -7.94 -12.28
C ARG A 90 -8.68 -6.57 -12.64
N TRP A 91 -8.68 -5.60 -11.73
CA TRP A 91 -9.20 -4.27 -12.01
C TRP A 91 -8.57 -3.61 -13.25
N MET A 92 -7.29 -3.87 -13.52
CA MET A 92 -6.58 -3.36 -14.70
C MET A 92 -7.09 -3.96 -16.01
N ASP A 93 -7.86 -5.05 -15.99
CA ASP A 93 -8.44 -5.69 -17.18
C ASP A 93 -9.65 -4.91 -17.68
N ASN A 94 -10.34 -4.25 -16.75
CA ASN A 94 -11.60 -3.56 -16.98
C ASN A 94 -11.41 -2.07 -17.25
N ILE A 95 -10.18 -1.55 -17.13
CA ILE A 95 -9.87 -0.13 -17.29
C ILE A 95 -8.84 0.05 -18.39
N SER A 96 -9.11 0.99 -19.29
CA SER A 96 -8.16 1.40 -20.33
C SER A 96 -7.13 2.38 -19.77
N ALA A 97 -5.84 2.08 -19.99
CA ALA A 97 -4.75 2.97 -19.60
C ALA A 97 -4.87 4.36 -20.26
N VAL A 98 -5.39 4.42 -21.49
CA VAL A 98 -5.61 5.68 -22.23
C VAL A 98 -6.66 6.54 -21.54
N GLN A 99 -7.75 5.93 -21.06
CA GLN A 99 -8.80 6.66 -20.34
C GLN A 99 -8.31 7.19 -18.99
N LEU A 100 -7.46 6.44 -18.29
CA LEU A 100 -6.82 6.93 -17.06
C LEU A 100 -5.88 8.09 -17.35
N LEU A 101 -5.10 8.00 -18.43
CA LEU A 101 -4.15 9.03 -18.83
C LEU A 101 -4.82 10.38 -19.17
N GLU A 102 -6.07 10.36 -19.65
CA GLU A 102 -6.83 11.57 -19.95
C GLU A 102 -7.50 12.20 -18.72
N LYS A 103 -7.85 11.38 -17.71
CA LYS A 103 -8.66 11.82 -16.57
C LYS A 103 -7.83 12.19 -15.35
N GLU A 104 -6.71 11.52 -15.14
CA GLU A 104 -5.96 11.59 -13.90
C GLU A 104 -4.83 12.63 -13.93
N ASP A 105 -4.55 13.20 -12.75
CA ASP A 105 -3.46 14.17 -12.59
C ASP A 105 -2.09 13.47 -12.55
N LEU A 106 -1.23 13.77 -13.54
CA LEU A 106 0.13 13.24 -13.64
C LEU A 106 1.09 13.82 -12.60
N SER A 107 0.71 14.88 -11.87
CA SER A 107 1.48 15.38 -10.73
C SER A 107 1.53 14.35 -9.58
N VAL A 108 0.52 13.48 -9.49
CA VAL A 108 0.36 12.47 -8.44
C VAL A 108 1.23 11.25 -8.75
N LYS A 109 2.13 10.90 -7.81
CA LYS A 109 3.04 9.75 -7.97
C LYS A 109 2.30 8.43 -8.14
N LEU A 110 1.21 8.23 -7.39
CA LEU A 110 0.42 7.00 -7.45
C LEU A 110 -0.18 6.77 -8.84
N THR A 111 -0.75 7.83 -9.44
CA THR A 111 -1.26 7.81 -10.82
C THR A 111 -0.18 7.39 -11.79
N ARG A 112 1.01 8.02 -11.70
CA ARG A 112 2.12 7.67 -12.58
C ARG A 112 2.58 6.23 -12.43
N GLN A 113 2.69 5.75 -11.20
CA GLN A 113 3.02 4.35 -10.93
C GLN A 113 1.98 3.42 -11.55
N SER A 114 0.70 3.74 -11.41
CA SER A 114 -0.38 2.95 -12.00
C SER A 114 -0.28 2.88 -13.53
N LEU A 115 0.00 4.00 -14.20
CA LEU A 115 0.19 4.05 -15.65
C LEU A 115 1.42 3.24 -16.10
N THR A 116 2.54 3.33 -15.37
CA THR A 116 3.72 2.49 -15.62
C THR A 116 3.40 1.00 -15.45
N ASN A 117 2.59 0.63 -14.45
CA ASN A 117 2.17 -0.76 -14.25
C ASN A 117 1.37 -1.30 -15.45
N PHE A 118 0.58 -0.46 -16.16
CA PHE A 118 -0.08 -0.89 -17.40
C PHE A 118 0.94 -1.25 -18.49
N CYS A 119 2.00 -0.46 -18.64
CA CYS A 119 3.08 -0.77 -19.59
C CYS A 119 3.78 -2.08 -19.24
N GLN A 120 4.18 -2.27 -17.98
CA GLN A 120 4.80 -3.51 -17.50
C GLN A 120 3.90 -4.72 -17.75
N ARG A 121 2.60 -4.59 -17.48
CA ARG A 121 1.64 -5.66 -17.72
C ARG A 121 1.58 -6.03 -19.20
N LEU A 122 1.50 -5.06 -20.10
CA LEU A 122 1.53 -5.31 -21.55
C LEU A 122 2.83 -6.02 -21.97
N TYR A 123 3.96 -5.60 -21.41
CA TYR A 123 5.26 -6.22 -21.64
C TYR A 123 5.28 -7.71 -21.23
N TYR A 124 4.84 -8.03 -20.01
CA TYR A 124 4.80 -9.42 -19.53
C TYR A 124 3.76 -10.28 -20.27
N GLN A 125 2.69 -9.67 -20.78
CA GLN A 125 1.73 -10.32 -21.67
C GLN A 125 2.26 -10.49 -23.11
N ARG A 126 3.51 -10.09 -23.38
CA ARG A 126 4.16 -10.12 -24.71
C ARG A 126 3.44 -9.28 -25.76
N LYS A 127 2.64 -8.31 -25.34
CA LYS A 127 1.98 -7.34 -26.24
C LYS A 127 2.94 -6.19 -26.51
N TYR A 128 4.09 -6.49 -27.12
CA TYR A 128 5.19 -5.56 -27.29
C TYR A 128 4.83 -4.30 -28.10
N PRO A 129 4.07 -4.38 -29.22
CA PRO A 129 3.66 -3.18 -29.94
C PRO A 129 2.84 -2.22 -29.07
N ALA A 130 1.84 -2.76 -28.36
CA ALA A 130 0.99 -1.96 -27.48
C ALA A 130 1.78 -1.38 -26.29
N CYS A 131 2.72 -2.14 -25.73
CA CYS A 131 3.61 -1.68 -24.66
C CYS A 131 4.47 -0.51 -25.14
N ALA A 132 5.08 -0.63 -26.33
CA ALA A 132 5.92 0.41 -26.91
C ALA A 132 5.12 1.69 -27.17
N SER A 133 3.94 1.58 -27.80
CA SER A 133 3.07 2.73 -28.07
C SER A 133 2.64 3.46 -26.79
N LEU A 134 2.16 2.72 -25.78
CA LEU A 134 1.74 3.33 -24.52
C LEU A 134 2.91 3.97 -23.76
N SER A 135 4.07 3.30 -23.72
CA SER A 135 5.26 3.82 -23.04
C SER A 135 5.79 5.07 -23.73
N GLN A 136 5.73 5.16 -25.07
CA GLN A 136 6.11 6.37 -25.81
C GLN A 136 5.16 7.54 -25.52
N GLU A 137 3.86 7.30 -25.46
CA GLU A 137 2.88 8.33 -25.09
C GLU A 137 3.13 8.85 -23.66
N LEU A 138 3.37 7.94 -22.70
CA LEU A 138 3.68 8.33 -21.32
C LEU A 138 4.99 9.13 -21.22
N LEU A 139 6.04 8.75 -21.95
CA LEU A 139 7.29 9.50 -22.00
C LEU A 139 7.09 10.93 -22.46
N GLN A 140 6.29 11.15 -23.51
CA GLN A 140 5.98 12.50 -23.98
C GLN A 140 5.29 13.34 -22.90
N ARG A 141 4.29 12.76 -22.21
CA ARG A 141 3.56 13.48 -21.15
C ARG A 141 4.42 13.73 -19.92
N TYR A 142 5.23 12.76 -19.52
CA TYR A 142 6.09 12.82 -18.33
C TYR A 142 7.19 13.85 -18.49
N ASN A 143 7.79 13.96 -19.69
CA ASN A 143 8.78 15.00 -19.97
C ASN A 143 8.20 16.41 -19.81
N GLY A 144 6.93 16.63 -20.16
CA GLY A 144 6.23 17.90 -19.89
C GLY A 144 6.01 18.21 -18.40
N HIS A 145 6.01 17.18 -17.54
CA HIS A 145 5.73 17.30 -16.10
C HIS A 145 7.00 17.15 -15.22
N ASN A 146 8.13 16.73 -15.80
CA ASN A 146 9.36 16.44 -15.07
C ASN A 146 10.06 17.72 -14.59
N LYS A 147 9.67 18.18 -13.40
CA LYS A 147 10.34 19.31 -12.73
C LYS A 147 11.49 18.80 -11.86
N LYS A 148 12.71 19.27 -12.13
CA LYS A 148 13.92 18.96 -11.34
C LYS A 148 14.23 17.45 -11.23
N ASN A 149 14.06 16.69 -12.32
CA ASN A 149 14.38 15.25 -12.38
C ASN A 149 13.63 14.39 -11.33
N LYS A 150 12.47 14.87 -10.86
CA LYS A 150 11.66 14.13 -9.88
C LYS A 150 11.07 12.83 -10.44
N MET A 151 10.99 12.73 -11.76
CA MET A 151 10.39 11.61 -12.48
C MET A 151 11.42 10.81 -13.29
N GLN A 152 12.70 11.02 -13.01
CA GLN A 152 13.80 10.49 -13.81
C GLN A 152 13.81 8.95 -13.83
N LYS A 153 13.54 8.31 -12.69
CA LYS A 153 13.47 6.84 -12.62
C LYS A 153 12.30 6.28 -13.41
N GLU A 154 11.13 6.93 -13.33
CA GLU A 154 9.96 6.51 -14.10
C GLU A 154 10.20 6.66 -15.61
N ILE A 155 10.94 7.69 -16.03
CA ILE A 155 11.33 7.91 -17.43
C ILE A 155 12.31 6.82 -17.90
N GLU A 156 13.37 6.55 -17.14
CA GLU A 156 14.36 5.51 -17.46
C GLU A 156 13.70 4.12 -17.61
N GLU A 157 12.72 3.83 -16.75
CA GLU A 157 11.97 2.58 -16.84
C GLU A 157 11.12 2.49 -18.11
N LEU A 158 10.44 3.58 -18.49
CA LEU A 158 9.66 3.62 -19.73
C LEU A 158 10.57 3.54 -20.97
N GLU A 159 11.74 4.18 -20.95
CA GLU A 159 12.74 4.08 -22.02
C GLU A 159 13.24 2.65 -22.19
N TYR A 160 13.50 1.95 -21.08
CA TYR A 160 13.84 0.53 -21.08
C TYR A 160 12.73 -0.31 -21.72
N LEU A 161 11.47 -0.09 -21.31
CA LEU A 161 10.33 -0.83 -21.86
C LEU A 161 10.13 -0.59 -23.36
N VAL A 162 10.29 0.64 -23.84
CA VAL A 162 10.21 0.96 -25.28
C VAL A 162 11.30 0.24 -26.05
N SER A 163 12.55 0.33 -25.57
CA SER A 163 13.71 -0.24 -26.25
C SER A 163 13.57 -1.76 -26.36
N ARG A 164 13.27 -2.41 -25.22
CA ARG A 164 13.16 -3.86 -25.16
C ARG A 164 11.93 -4.40 -25.89
N SER A 165 10.82 -3.66 -25.87
CA SER A 165 9.63 -4.05 -26.64
C SER A 165 9.90 -4.03 -28.15
N LYS A 166 10.61 -3.01 -28.66
CA LYS A 166 10.97 -2.94 -30.09
C LYS A 166 11.91 -4.06 -30.52
N GLU A 167 12.89 -4.41 -29.68
CA GLU A 167 13.81 -5.53 -29.94
C GLU A 167 13.05 -6.87 -30.04
N ASN A 168 12.14 -7.13 -29.11
CA ASN A 168 11.37 -8.37 -29.08
C ASN A 168 10.33 -8.43 -30.21
N ASP A 169 9.76 -7.30 -30.64
CA ASP A 169 8.85 -7.23 -31.77
C ASP A 169 9.55 -7.65 -33.08
N ASN A 170 10.75 -7.11 -33.31
CA ASN A 170 11.59 -7.45 -34.47
C ASN A 170 12.09 -8.91 -34.46
N SER A 171 12.13 -9.55 -33.29
CA SER A 171 12.58 -10.94 -33.12
C SER A 171 11.46 -11.97 -33.33
N THR A 172 10.23 -11.52 -33.55
CA THR A 172 9.04 -12.39 -33.73
C THR A 172 8.65 -12.56 -35.20
N ILE A 173 9.48 -12.07 -36.13
CA ILE A 173 9.41 -12.29 -37.59
C ILE A 173 10.42 -13.35 -37.98
#